data_AF-A0A920ECZ6-F1
#
_entry.id   AF-A0A920ECZ6-F1
#
_cell.length_a   1.000
_cell.length_b   1.000
_cell.length_c   1.000
_cell.angle_alpha   90.00
_cell.angle_beta   90.00
_cell.angle_gamma   90.00
#
_symmetry.space_group_name_H-M   'P 1'
#
loop_
_entity.id
_entity.type
_entity.pdbx_description
1 polymer ?
#
loop_
_entity_poly.entity_id
_entity_poly.type
_entity_poly.pdbx_seq_one_letter_code
_entity_poly.pdbx_strand_id
1 'polypeptide(L)'
;MLMVKSLAPISIASCCEELNVMISDGTIIRCNREVENQLFWATIGGLGLTGLITSATLRLQRILAPLSKFKQGVTRTSHHS
;
A
#
# COMPACT_ATOMS: atom_id res chain seq x y z
N MET A 1 -5.53 12.48 33.57
CA MET A 1 -6.22 11.73 32.49
C MET A 1 -5.73 12.29 31.16
N LEU A 2 -4.58 11.83 30.68
CA LEU A 2 -4.03 12.25 29.39
C LEU A 2 -4.76 11.48 28.29
N MET A 3 -5.49 12.18 27.43
CA MET A 3 -5.96 11.60 26.17
C MET A 3 -4.74 11.08 25.42
N VAL A 4 -4.64 9.76 25.27
CA VAL A 4 -3.80 9.13 24.26
C VAL A 4 -4.27 9.71 22.93
N LYS A 5 -3.51 10.67 22.38
CA LYS A 5 -3.71 11.12 21.00
C LYS A 5 -3.68 9.85 20.15
N SER A 6 -4.80 9.57 19.48
CA SER A 6 -4.96 8.43 18.57
C SER A 6 -3.66 8.20 17.82
N LEU A 7 -2.95 7.11 18.12
CA LEU A 7 -1.75 6.74 17.38
C LEU A 7 -2.19 6.63 15.92
N ALA A 8 -1.61 7.44 15.04
CA ALA A 8 -1.78 7.22 13.62
C ALA A 8 -1.36 5.77 13.33
N PRO A 9 -2.07 5.06 12.44
CA PRO A 9 -1.73 3.67 12.18
C PRO A 9 -0.29 3.58 11.67
N ILE A 10 0.53 2.84 12.42
CA ILE A 10 1.99 2.76 12.23
C ILE A 10 2.42 1.82 11.10
N SER A 11 1.50 1.01 10.57
CA SER A 11 1.78 0.05 9.50
C SER A 11 1.15 0.49 8.18
N ILE A 12 1.87 0.26 7.08
CA ILE A 12 1.36 0.44 5.71
C ILE A 12 0.09 -0.36 5.47
N ALA A 13 -0.07 -1.48 6.18
CA ALA A 13 -1.26 -2.31 6.12
C ALA A 13 -2.54 -1.50 6.32
N SER A 14 -2.51 -0.52 7.22
CA SER A 14 -3.69 0.25 7.60
C SER A 14 -4.14 1.27 6.56
N CYS A 15 -3.26 1.70 5.66
CA CYS A 15 -3.61 2.62 4.58
C CYS A 15 -3.65 1.93 3.21
N CYS A 16 -3.25 0.66 3.13
CA CYS A 16 -3.37 -0.12 1.91
C CYS A 16 -4.82 -0.59 1.73
N GLU A 17 -5.42 -0.15 0.62
CA GLU A 17 -6.79 -0.51 0.22
C GLU A 17 -6.79 -1.70 -0.75
N GLU A 18 -5.80 -1.80 -1.63
CA GLU A 18 -5.70 -2.86 -2.64
C GLU A 18 -4.25 -3.07 -3.09
N LEU A 19 -3.93 -4.31 -3.50
CA LEU A 19 -2.68 -4.70 -4.14
C LEU A 19 -2.98 -5.45 -5.45
N ASN A 20 -2.11 -5.28 -6.44
CA ASN A 20 -1.98 -6.23 -7.54
C ASN A 20 -0.66 -6.98 -7.36
N VAL A 21 -0.73 -8.31 -7.27
CA VAL A 21 0.42 -9.18 -7.01
C VAL A 21 0.60 -10.12 -8.20
N MET A 22 1.76 -10.06 -8.84
CA MET A 22 2.18 -11.04 -9.82
C MET A 22 2.75 -12.26 -9.11
N ILE A 23 2.10 -13.41 -9.27
CA ILE A 23 2.54 -14.70 -8.71
C ILE A 23 3.53 -15.40 -9.65
N SER A 24 4.07 -16.54 -9.24
CA SER A 24 5.22 -17.21 -9.87
C SER A 24 5.00 -17.63 -11.34
N ASP A 25 3.75 -17.84 -11.75
CA ASP A 25 3.40 -18.18 -13.13
C ASP A 25 3.18 -16.95 -14.03
N GLY A 26 3.36 -15.74 -13.49
CA GLY A 26 3.16 -14.47 -14.18
C GLY A 26 1.73 -13.92 -14.10
N THR A 27 0.79 -14.66 -13.51
CA THR A 27 -0.59 -14.18 -13.31
C THR A 27 -0.63 -13.01 -12.32
N ILE A 28 -1.37 -11.96 -12.65
CA ILE A 28 -1.60 -10.83 -11.76
C ILE A 28 -2.94 -11.01 -11.05
N ILE A 29 -2.89 -11.13 -9.72
CA ILE A 29 -4.06 -11.25 -8.85
C ILE A 29 -4.28 -9.93 -8.14
N ARG A 30 -5.50 -9.40 -8.25
CA ARG A 30 -5.96 -8.24 -7.47
C ARG A 30 -6.47 -8.73 -6.12
N CYS A 31 -5.91 -8.23 -5.03
CA CYS A 31 -6.30 -8.61 -3.67
C CYS A 31 -6.49 -7.40 -2.77
N ASN A 32 -7.44 -7.51 -1.84
CA ASN A 32 -7.74 -6.51 -0.83
C ASN A 32 -8.30 -7.21 0.43
N ARG A 33 -8.89 -6.44 1.36
CA ARG A 33 -9.41 -6.99 2.63
C ARG A 33 -10.59 -7.94 2.46
N GLU A 34 -11.32 -7.86 1.34
CA GLU A 34 -12.54 -8.63 1.06
C GLU A 34 -12.33 -9.69 -0.04
N VAL A 35 -11.56 -9.34 -1.08
CA VAL A 35 -11.26 -10.17 -2.25
C VAL A 35 -9.85 -10.72 -2.15
N GLU A 36 -9.67 -12.04 -2.30
CA GLU A 36 -8.36 -12.71 -2.17
C GLU A 36 -7.63 -12.31 -0.86
N ASN A 37 -8.39 -12.21 0.23
CA ASN A 37 -7.94 -11.62 1.50
C ASN A 37 -6.73 -12.32 2.12
N GLN A 38 -6.59 -13.63 1.91
CA GLN A 38 -5.46 -14.42 2.40
C GLN A 38 -4.18 -13.98 1.70
N LEU A 39 -4.25 -13.77 0.37
CA LEU A 39 -3.12 -13.27 -0.40
C LEU A 39 -2.76 -11.84 0.02
N PHE A 40 -3.75 -10.97 0.27
CA PHE A 40 -3.52 -9.61 0.74
C PHE A 40 -2.74 -9.59 2.07
N TRP A 41 -3.22 -10.33 3.08
CA TRP A 41 -2.58 -10.38 4.40
C TRP A 41 -1.27 -11.15 4.40
N ALA A 42 -1.13 -12.18 3.57
CA ALA A 42 0.14 -12.91 3.41
C ALA A 42 1.19 -12.05 2.71
N THR A 43 0.79 -11.13 1.82
CA THR A 43 1.71 -10.25 1.09
C THR A 43 2.21 -9.12 1.98
N ILE A 44 1.32 -8.51 2.78
CA ILE A 44 1.69 -7.43 3.70
C ILE A 44 2.55 -7.98 4.84
N GLY A 45 3.82 -7.57 4.88
CA GLY A 45 4.79 -8.12 5.82
C GLY A 45 5.30 -9.51 5.46
N GLY A 46 4.92 -10.04 4.28
CA GLY A 46 5.26 -11.38 3.81
C GLY A 46 6.66 -11.56 3.24
N LEU A 47 7.57 -10.60 3.44
CA LEU A 47 8.97 -10.64 2.97
C LEU A 47 9.13 -10.84 1.44
N GLY A 48 8.06 -10.65 0.65
CA GLY A 48 8.05 -10.89 -0.80
C GLY A 48 7.86 -12.36 -1.21
N LEU A 49 7.46 -13.24 -0.30
CA LEU A 49 7.30 -14.68 -0.56
C LEU A 49 6.02 -15.04 -1.32
N THR A 50 5.07 -14.12 -1.43
CA THR A 50 3.80 -14.34 -2.13
C THR A 50 3.84 -13.95 -3.61
N GLY A 51 4.91 -13.31 -4.06
CA GLY A 51 5.05 -12.78 -5.42
C GLY A 51 5.56 -11.34 -5.45
N LEU A 52 5.40 -10.68 -6.59
CA LEU A 52 5.81 -9.31 -6.82
C LEU A 52 4.61 -8.36 -6.77
N ILE A 53 4.61 -7.39 -5.86
CA ILE A 53 3.62 -6.30 -5.89
C ILE A 53 3.91 -5.41 -7.11
N THR A 54 3.01 -5.41 -8.09
CA THR A 54 3.13 -4.61 -9.31
C THR A 54 2.48 -3.24 -9.17
N SER A 55 1.46 -3.11 -8.31
CA SER A 55 0.84 -1.83 -7.94
C SER A 55 0.10 -1.94 -6.61
N ALA A 56 -0.14 -0.78 -5.98
CA ALA A 56 -0.86 -0.66 -4.71
C ALA A 56 -1.74 0.59 -4.71
N THR A 57 -2.94 0.48 -4.12
CA THR A 57 -3.83 1.61 -3.85
C THR A 57 -3.70 1.98 -2.37
N LEU A 58 -3.23 3.20 -2.10
CA LEU A 58 -2.99 3.71 -0.74
C LEU A 58 -3.93 4.88 -0.41
N ARG A 59 -4.56 4.83 0.75
CA ARG A 59 -5.33 5.94 1.33
C ARG A 59 -4.39 6.93 2.01
N LEU A 60 -4.31 8.13 1.45
CA LEU A 60 -3.49 9.20 2.01
C LEU A 60 -4.12 9.84 3.24
N GLN A 61 -3.31 10.20 4.23
CA GLN A 61 -3.74 11.03 5.34
C GLN A 61 -3.67 12.51 4.93
N ARG A 62 -4.77 13.24 5.15
CA ARG A 62 -4.78 14.69 4.95
C ARG A 62 -3.92 15.36 6.03
N ILE A 63 -2.98 16.20 5.61
CA ILE A 63 -2.19 17.05 6.51
C ILE A 63 -2.69 18.48 6.39
N LEU A 64 -2.99 19.12 7.53
CA LEU A 64 -3.33 20.53 7.61
C LEU A 64 -2.04 21.34 7.82
N ALA A 65 -1.31 21.60 6.74
CA ALA A 65 -0.15 22.49 6.74
C ALA A 65 -0.53 23.88 6.16
N PRO A 66 0.08 24.98 6.62
CA PRO A 66 -0.20 26.31 6.09
C PRO A 66 0.34 26.46 4.67
N LEU A 67 -0.50 26.21 3.66
CA LEU A 67 -0.38 26.50 2.21
C LEU A 67 0.99 26.29 1.52
N SER A 68 1.98 25.65 2.15
CA SER A 68 3.25 25.26 1.55
C SER A 68 3.01 23.99 0.71
N LYS A 69 2.52 24.25 -0.51
CA LYS A 69 2.40 23.38 -1.69
C LYS A 69 2.95 21.94 -1.52
N PHE A 70 2.12 21.03 -1.02
CA PHE A 70 2.35 19.60 -1.20
C PHE A 70 1.97 19.23 -2.65
N LYS A 71 2.96 19.02 -3.54
CA LYS A 71 2.72 18.52 -4.90
C LYS A 71 2.78 17.01 -4.89
N GLN A 72 1.65 16.35 -5.12
CA GLN A 72 1.66 14.93 -5.48
C GLN A 72 2.30 14.80 -6.87
N GLY A 73 3.41 14.07 -6.95
CA GLY A 73 4.11 13.76 -8.19
C GLY A 73 4.13 12.25 -8.41
N VAL A 74 3.86 11.83 -9.65
CA VAL A 74 4.08 10.43 -10.07
C VAL A 74 5.37 10.42 -10.87
N THR A 75 6.43 9.86 -10.30
CA THR A 75 7.68 9.62 -11.03
C THR A 75 7.62 8.20 -11.57
N ARG A 76 7.47 8.06 -12.89
CA ARG A 76 7.58 6.76 -13.55
C ARG A 76 9.05 6.51 -13.86
N THR A 77 9.66 5.56 -13.18
CA THR A 77 10.99 5.06 -13.54
C THR A 77 10.82 4.01 -14.62
N SER A 78 11.11 4.37 -15.88
CA SER A 78 11.17 3.43 -16.98
C SER A 78 12.52 2.70 -16.92
N HIS A 79 12.51 1.40 -16.63
CA HIS A 79 13.67 0.55 -16.86
C HIS A 79 13.60 0.06 -18.30
N HIS A 80 14.45 0.62 -19.16
CA HIS A 80 14.68 0.06 -20.49
C HIS A 80 15.69 -1.07 -20.32
N SER A 81 15.29 -2.29 -20.65
CA SER A 81 16.20 -3.42 -20.87
C SER A 81 16.86 -3.29 -22.24
#